data_AF-A0AAD5SJN6-F1
#
_entry.id   AF-A0AAD5SJN6-F1
#
_cell.length_a   1.000
_cell.length_b   1.000
_cell.length_c   1.000
_cell.angle_alpha   90.00
_cell.angle_beta   90.00
_cell.angle_gamma   90.00
#
_symmetry.space_group_name_H-M   'P 1'
#
loop_
_entity.id
_entity.type
_entity.pdbx_description
1 polymer ?
#
loop_
_entity_poly.entity_id
_entity_poly.type
_entity_poly.pdbx_seq_one_letter_code
_entity_poly.pdbx_strand_id
1 'polypeptide(L)'
;KIRAILHIGLSNSHDAIVLSAFGCGAFKNPPTTIAKLFKEVLEEHPANMQNYKVVVFAIFDDERTRKEHNPRGNLVPFQEVFAGGPVLRPGQKEEEAPAGEESTSAKASRIVADTFARHRG
;
A
#
# COMPACT_ATOMS: atom_id res chain seq x y z
N LYS A 1 -15.85 -1.77 1.76
CA LYS A 1 -15.04 -2.96 2.12
C LYS A 1 -13.64 -2.58 2.62
N ILE A 2 -12.90 -1.69 1.95
CA ILE A 2 -11.54 -1.26 2.38
C ILE A 2 -11.52 -0.73 3.83
N ARG A 3 -12.41 0.19 4.20
CA ARG A 3 -12.55 0.67 5.60
C ARG A 3 -12.68 -0.46 6.63
N ALA A 4 -13.53 -1.45 6.35
CA ALA A 4 -13.74 -2.57 7.26
C ALA A 4 -12.46 -3.41 7.44
N ILE A 5 -11.72 -3.68 6.35
CA ILE A 5 -10.44 -4.41 6.41
C ILE A 5 -9.46 -3.71 7.35
N LEU A 6 -9.28 -2.39 7.17
CA LEU A 6 -8.35 -1.60 7.97
C LEU A 6 -8.81 -1.47 9.43
N HIS A 7 -10.10 -1.20 9.64
CA HIS A 7 -10.68 -1.04 10.97
C HIS A 7 -10.60 -2.33 11.80
N ILE A 8 -10.82 -3.50 11.20
CA ILE A 8 -10.72 -4.78 11.90
C ILE A 8 -9.31 -4.98 12.47
N GLY A 9 -8.25 -4.67 11.70
CA GLY A 9 -6.90 -4.84 12.22
C GLY A 9 -6.59 -3.88 13.38
N LEU A 10 -7.07 -2.63 13.31
CA LEU A 10 -6.91 -1.65 14.40
C LEU A 10 -7.67 -2.03 15.66
N SER A 11 -8.91 -2.51 15.51
CA SER A 11 -9.74 -2.98 16.63
C SER A 11 -9.13 -4.20 17.34
N ASN A 12 -8.22 -4.92 16.68
CA ASN A 12 -7.43 -6.01 17.27
C ASN A 12 -6.02 -5.57 17.67
N SER A 13 -5.76 -4.25 17.77
CA SER A 13 -4.48 -3.68 18.20
C SER A 13 -3.28 -4.06 17.32
N HIS A 14 -3.49 -4.33 16.03
CA HIS A 14 -2.40 -4.47 15.08
C HIS A 14 -1.88 -3.09 14.64
N ASP A 15 -0.56 -2.93 14.66
CA ASP A 15 0.13 -1.72 14.19
C ASP A 15 0.81 -1.90 12.82
N ALA A 16 0.71 -3.09 12.23
CA ALA A 16 1.14 -3.38 10.86
C ALA A 16 0.10 -4.21 10.11
N ILE A 17 -0.01 -4.00 8.80
CA ILE A 17 -0.90 -4.79 7.93
C ILE A 17 -0.27 -5.06 6.57
N VAL A 18 -0.46 -6.29 6.08
CA VAL A 18 -0.08 -6.72 4.73
C VAL A 18 -1.35 -6.93 3.90
N LEU A 19 -1.39 -6.26 2.75
CA LEU A 19 -2.51 -6.21 1.81
C LEU A 19 -2.08 -6.72 0.43
N SER A 20 -3.04 -6.94 -0.46
CA SER A 20 -2.80 -7.33 -1.86
C SER A 20 -3.50 -6.37 -2.83
N ALA A 21 -3.32 -6.58 -4.14
CA ALA A 21 -4.09 -5.89 -5.18
C ALA A 21 -5.55 -6.40 -5.20
N PHE A 22 -6.33 -5.96 -4.22
CA PHE A 22 -7.62 -6.57 -3.86
C PHE A 22 -8.61 -6.63 -5.05
N GLY A 23 -8.89 -7.86 -5.51
CA GLY A 23 -9.81 -8.11 -6.61
C GLY A 23 -9.30 -7.75 -8.01
N CYS A 24 -8.02 -7.43 -8.18
CA CYS A 24 -7.43 -7.08 -9.49
C CYS A 24 -7.05 -8.30 -10.35
N GLY A 25 -7.42 -9.52 -9.91
CA GLY A 25 -7.21 -10.77 -10.64
C GLY A 25 -8.51 -11.29 -11.26
N ALA A 26 -9.03 -12.41 -10.75
CA ALA A 26 -10.24 -13.06 -11.28
C ALA A 26 -11.47 -12.13 -11.34
N PHE A 27 -11.59 -11.18 -10.41
CA PHE A 27 -12.70 -10.22 -10.35
C PHE A 27 -12.51 -9.00 -11.26
N LYS A 28 -11.35 -8.88 -11.93
CA LYS A 28 -11.05 -7.86 -12.94
C LYS A 28 -11.28 -6.41 -12.47
N ASN A 29 -11.10 -6.11 -11.17
CA ASN A 29 -11.12 -4.73 -10.71
C ASN A 29 -9.93 -3.96 -11.31
N PRO A 30 -10.12 -2.72 -11.79
CA PRO A 30 -9.00 -1.93 -12.32
C PRO A 30 -7.98 -1.63 -11.21
N PRO A 31 -6.70 -2.01 -11.36
CA PRO A 31 -5.70 -1.89 -10.29
C PRO A 31 -5.44 -0.45 -9.86
N THR A 32 -5.42 0.50 -10.80
CA THR A 32 -5.31 1.93 -10.48
C THR A 32 -6.47 2.42 -9.60
N THR A 33 -7.69 1.96 -9.86
CA THR A 33 -8.86 2.35 -9.07
C THR A 33 -8.78 1.78 -7.66
N ILE A 34 -8.41 0.51 -7.52
CA ILE A 34 -8.25 -0.11 -6.19
C ILE A 34 -7.13 0.57 -5.39
N ALA A 35 -5.99 0.85 -6.02
CA ALA A 35 -4.89 1.57 -5.37
C ALA A 35 -5.33 2.96 -4.87
N LYS A 36 -6.06 3.72 -5.70
CA LYS A 36 -6.59 5.04 -5.32
C LYS A 36 -7.58 4.95 -4.16
N LEU A 37 -8.48 3.97 -4.16
CA LEU A 37 -9.43 3.78 -3.06
C LEU A 37 -8.74 3.40 -1.75
N PHE A 38 -7.68 2.58 -1.81
CA PHE A 38 -6.85 2.34 -0.63
C PHE A 38 -6.17 3.61 -0.16
N LYS A 39 -5.56 4.39 -1.05
CA LYS A 39 -4.93 5.67 -0.71
C LYS A 39 -5.91 6.65 -0.07
N GLU A 40 -7.11 6.80 -0.65
CA GLU A 40 -8.16 7.67 -0.13
C GLU A 40 -8.53 7.28 1.31
N VAL A 41 -8.81 6.00 1.57
CA VAL A 41 -9.13 5.54 2.92
C VAL A 41 -7.92 5.66 3.84
N LEU A 42 -6.70 5.44 3.33
CA LEU A 42 -5.46 5.63 4.07
C LEU A 42 -5.22 7.10 4.46
N GLU A 43 -5.72 8.06 3.69
CA GLU A 43 -5.59 9.49 3.98
C GLU A 43 -6.83 10.03 4.72
N GLU A 44 -7.87 9.22 4.89
CA GLU A 44 -9.13 9.59 5.52
C GLU A 44 -9.07 9.53 7.06
N HIS A 45 -9.04 10.72 7.67
CA HIS A 45 -9.12 11.00 9.11
C HIS A 45 -7.96 10.47 10.01
N PRO A 46 -7.51 11.26 11.01
CA PRO A 46 -6.43 10.87 11.93
C PRO A 46 -6.72 9.59 12.73
N ALA A 47 -7.99 9.40 13.12
CA ALA A 47 -8.41 8.30 13.99
C ALA A 47 -8.32 6.91 13.33
N ASN A 48 -8.28 6.85 12.00
CA ASN A 48 -8.25 5.59 11.26
C ASN A 48 -6.82 5.09 10.97
N MET A 49 -5.79 5.90 11.21
CA MET A 49 -4.47 5.69 10.58
C MET A 49 -3.28 5.94 11.48
N GLN A 50 -3.42 6.73 12.55
CA GLN A 50 -2.32 7.01 13.48
C GLN A 50 -1.75 5.76 14.16
N ASN A 51 -2.46 4.63 14.09
CA ASN A 51 -2.10 3.41 14.78
C ASN A 51 -1.37 2.39 13.89
N TYR A 52 -1.50 2.46 12.55
CA TYR A 52 -0.68 1.65 11.66
C TYR A 52 0.67 2.32 11.43
N LYS A 53 1.73 1.75 12.01
CA LYS A 53 3.13 2.11 11.77
C LYS A 53 3.57 1.71 10.37
N VAL A 54 3.06 0.56 9.88
CA VAL A 54 3.50 -0.03 8.60
C VAL A 54 2.30 -0.58 7.82
N VAL A 55 2.11 -0.11 6.60
CA VAL A 55 1.19 -0.72 5.63
C VAL A 55 2.00 -1.24 4.45
N VAL A 56 1.86 -2.53 4.14
CA VAL A 56 2.55 -3.18 3.02
C VAL A 56 1.55 -3.69 2.00
N PHE A 57 1.74 -3.36 0.73
CA PHE A 57 1.07 -4.07 -0.37
C PHE A 57 2.00 -5.14 -0.94
N ALA A 58 1.72 -6.41 -0.65
CA ALA A 58 2.39 -7.56 -1.23
C ALA A 58 1.67 -7.98 -2.52
N ILE A 59 2.16 -7.46 -3.65
CA ILE A 59 1.55 -7.67 -4.96
C ILE A 59 2.38 -8.67 -5.76
N PHE A 60 1.78 -9.82 -6.07
CA PHE A 60 2.30 -10.73 -7.09
C PHE A 60 1.95 -10.16 -8.47
N ASP A 61 2.98 -9.93 -9.29
CA ASP A 61 2.81 -9.40 -10.64
C ASP A 61 3.74 -10.15 -11.59
N ASP A 62 3.17 -11.10 -12.33
CA ASP A 62 3.84 -11.96 -13.28
C ASP A 62 3.23 -11.81 -14.69
N GLU A 63 3.59 -12.68 -15.63
CA GLU A 63 2.99 -12.65 -16.97
C GLU A 63 1.48 -12.97 -16.93
N ARG A 64 1.02 -13.73 -15.94
CA ARG A 64 -0.38 -14.15 -15.80
C ARG A 64 -1.27 -13.03 -15.28
N THR A 65 -0.70 -12.04 -14.60
CA THR A 65 -1.41 -10.83 -14.17
C THR A 65 -1.48 -9.77 -15.27
N ARG A 66 -0.75 -9.89 -16.39
CA ARG A 66 -0.81 -8.92 -17.49
C ARG A 66 -1.78 -9.39 -18.57
N LYS A 67 -3.06 -9.06 -18.39
CA LYS A 67 -4.14 -9.42 -19.32
C LYS A 67 -4.66 -8.18 -20.04
N GLU A 68 -5.53 -8.38 -21.03
CA GLU A 68 -6.17 -7.30 -21.79
C GLU A 68 -6.78 -6.20 -20.90
N HIS A 69 -7.37 -6.59 -19.76
CA HIS A 69 -7.99 -5.65 -18.82
C HIS A 69 -7.00 -4.97 -17.86
N ASN A 70 -5.74 -5.38 -17.81
CA ASN A 70 -4.67 -4.79 -16.98
C ASN A 70 -3.28 -5.02 -17.62
N PRO A 71 -3.00 -4.45 -18.80
CA PRO A 71 -1.79 -4.76 -19.58
C PRO A 71 -0.48 -4.38 -18.85
N ARG A 72 -0.56 -3.45 -17.89
CA ARG A 72 0.56 -3.00 -17.06
C ARG A 72 0.77 -3.83 -15.80
N GLY A 73 -0.01 -4.90 -15.62
CA GLY A 73 -0.01 -5.70 -14.40
C GLY A 73 -0.65 -4.97 -13.22
N ASN A 74 -0.49 -5.55 -12.04
CA ASN A 74 -1.07 -5.02 -10.80
C ASN A 74 -0.09 -4.17 -10.00
N LEU A 75 1.22 -4.35 -10.17
CA LEU A 75 2.22 -3.68 -9.34
C LEU A 75 2.38 -2.21 -9.73
N VAL A 76 2.59 -1.93 -11.01
CA VAL A 76 2.91 -0.58 -11.50
C VAL A 76 1.83 0.44 -11.09
N PRO A 77 0.52 0.17 -11.22
CA PRO A 77 -0.51 1.11 -10.78
C PRO A 77 -0.47 1.43 -9.28
N PHE A 78 -0.14 0.45 -8.44
CA PHE A 78 0.02 0.69 -7.00
C PHE A 78 1.29 1.52 -6.74
N GLN A 79 2.40 1.22 -7.40
CA GLN A 79 3.62 2.02 -7.29
C GLN A 79 3.36 3.48 -7.66
N GLU A 80 2.67 3.75 -8.78
CA GLU A 80 2.36 5.12 -9.22
C GLU A 80 1.49 5.89 -8.23
N VAL A 81 0.46 5.24 -7.66
CA VAL A 81 -0.44 5.89 -6.70
C VAL A 81 0.27 6.23 -5.38
N PHE A 82 1.19 5.36 -4.95
CA PHE A 82 1.94 5.50 -3.70
C PHE A 82 3.37 6.04 -3.87
N ALA A 83 3.79 6.45 -5.09
CA ALA A 83 5.14 6.94 -5.38
C ALA A 83 5.53 8.19 -4.59
N GLY A 84 4.55 9.02 -4.19
CA GLY A 84 4.76 10.16 -3.30
C GLY A 84 4.64 9.85 -1.81
N GLY A 85 4.64 8.56 -1.44
CA GLY A 85 4.21 8.08 -0.12
C GLY A 85 2.69 8.24 0.10
N PRO A 86 2.14 7.66 1.17
CA PRO A 86 0.86 8.12 1.70
C PRO A 86 1.07 9.54 2.26
N VAL A 87 0.25 10.51 1.85
CA VAL A 87 0.35 11.87 2.42
C VAL A 87 -0.34 11.89 3.78
N LEU A 88 0.30 11.26 4.77
CA LEU A 88 -0.12 11.37 6.16
C LEU A 88 0.56 12.60 6.76
N ARG A 89 -0.11 13.76 6.67
CA ARG A 89 0.30 14.93 7.47
C ARG A 89 0.03 14.57 8.94
N PRO A 90 1.04 14.62 9.83
CA PRO A 90 1.45 15.92 10.37
C PRO A 90 2.94 16.04 10.80
N GLY A 91 3.59 17.14 10.42
CA GLY A 91 4.74 17.71 11.15
C GLY A 91 6.16 17.15 10.91
N GLN A 92 6.84 17.67 9.87
CA GLN A 92 8.30 17.86 9.71
C GLN A 92 9.31 16.77 10.16
N LYS A 93 9.94 16.07 9.20
CA LYS A 93 11.29 16.31 8.62
C LYS A 93 11.73 15.09 7.78
N GLU A 94 12.28 15.36 6.60
CA GLU A 94 12.82 14.41 5.61
C GLU A 94 14.22 13.92 5.99
N GLU A 95 14.50 12.64 5.75
CA GLU A 95 15.87 12.10 5.58
C GLU A 95 15.82 10.93 4.58
N GLU A 96 16.46 11.10 3.42
CA GLU A 96 16.57 10.13 2.31
C GLU A 96 17.55 9.00 2.62
N ALA A 97 17.24 7.77 2.20
CA ALA A 97 18.18 6.64 2.21
C ALA A 97 18.22 5.94 0.83
N PRO A 98 19.38 5.38 0.43
CA PRO A 98 19.77 5.26 -0.98
C PRO A 98 19.33 3.95 -1.65
N ALA A 99 19.36 3.99 -2.98
CA ALA A 99 18.98 2.92 -3.90
C ALA A 99 20.03 1.83 -4.10
N GLY A 100 19.56 0.59 -4.24
CA GLY A 100 20.30 -0.60 -4.71
C GLY A 100 19.60 -1.88 -4.19
N GLU A 101 19.44 -2.99 -4.88
CA GLU A 101 19.86 -3.48 -6.20
C GLU A 101 18.94 -4.67 -6.56
N GLU A 102 18.81 -5.01 -7.84
CA GLU A 102 17.84 -5.98 -8.37
C GLU A 102 18.38 -7.43 -8.42
N SER A 103 17.60 -8.43 -7.98
CA SER A 103 17.86 -9.84 -8.31
C SER A 103 16.57 -10.64 -8.53
N THR A 104 16.67 -11.59 -9.44
CA THR A 104 15.61 -12.29 -10.17
C THR A 104 14.97 -13.44 -9.39
N SER A 105 13.66 -13.36 -9.14
CA SER A 105 12.69 -14.48 -9.02
C SER A 105 11.42 -13.92 -8.39
N ALA A 106 10.28 -14.01 -9.10
CA ALA A 106 8.93 -13.56 -8.68
C ALA A 106 8.92 -12.42 -7.64
N LYS A 107 9.17 -11.18 -8.08
CA LYS A 107 9.26 -10.03 -7.18
C LYS A 107 7.90 -9.71 -6.54
N ALA A 108 7.66 -10.25 -5.35
CA ALA A 108 6.77 -9.62 -4.39
C ALA A 108 7.41 -8.27 -4.01
N SER A 109 7.03 -7.22 -4.73
CA SER A 109 7.54 -5.88 -4.46
C SER A 109 6.85 -5.33 -3.22
N ARG A 110 7.63 -5.06 -2.17
CA ARG A 110 7.14 -4.44 -0.94
C ARG A 110 6.92 -2.95 -1.19
N ILE A 111 5.67 -2.51 -1.27
CA ILE A 111 5.35 -1.08 -1.20
C ILE A 111 5.10 -0.76 0.27
N VAL A 112 6.00 0.00 0.90
CA VAL A 112 5.89 0.41 2.31
C VAL A 112 5.33 1.83 2.38
N ALA A 113 4.24 1.96 3.11
CA ALA A 113 3.78 3.23 3.65
C ALA A 113 4.25 3.29 5.11
N ASP A 114 5.36 4.00 5.36
CA ASP A 114 5.87 4.22 6.72
C ASP A 114 5.13 5.39 7.37
N THR A 115 4.49 5.14 8.51
CA THR A 115 3.87 6.17 9.35
C THR A 115 4.77 6.40 10.56
N PHE A 116 5.61 7.44 10.53
CA PHE A 116 6.51 7.74 11.65
C PHE A 116 5.77 8.43 12.80
N ALA A 117 5.18 7.64 13.71
CA ALA A 117 4.69 8.15 14.98
C ALA A 117 5.83 8.19 16.01
N ARG A 118 6.36 9.39 16.31
CA ARG A 118 7.30 9.60 17.42
C ARG A 118 6.62 9.22 18.74
N HIS A 119 7.05 8.14 19.38
CA HIS A 119 6.87 7.97 20.81
C HIS A 119 7.92 8.81 21.52
N ARG A 120 7.48 9.86 22.23
CA ARG A 120 8.18 10.30 23.43
C ARG A 120 7.91 9.25 24.52
N GLY A 121 8.96 8.53 24.90
CA GLY A 121 9.13 7.95 26.23
C GLY A 121 10.27 8.69 26.89
#